data_AF-A0A7S1DIU5-F1
#
_entry.id   AF-A0A7S1DIU5-F1
#
_cell.length_a   1.000
_cell.length_b   1.000
_cell.length_c   1.000
_cell.angle_alpha   90.00
_cell.angle_beta   90.00
_cell.angle_gamma   90.00
#
_symmetry.space_group_name_H-M   'P 1'
#
loop_
_entity.id
_entity.type
_entity.pdbx_description
1 polymer ?
#
loop_
_entity_poly.entity_id
_entity_poly.type
_entity_poly.pdbx_seq_one_letter_code
_entity_poly.pdbx_strand_id
1 'polypeptide(L)'
;AIGEFKRVSLAYRIVKDEELRRIYDACGWTGLVQSESYSENNVFEQDAFQQYERFFSGEDDDDKQYLLIHGPEASDEEEAEEEEGKEAPAEGAALDEDEEIAAAAAEAA
;
A
#
# COMPACT_ATOMS: atom_id res chain seq x y z
N ALA A 1 10.54 8.35 -4.95
CA ALA A 1 10.11 8.00 -3.59
C ALA A 1 8.68 7.44 -3.56
N ILE A 2 7.61 8.26 -3.45
CA ILE A 2 6.23 7.74 -3.22
C ILE A 2 5.76 6.77 -4.33
N GLY A 3 6.07 7.08 -5.60
CA GLY A 3 5.69 6.22 -6.72
C GLY A 3 6.42 4.88 -6.77
N GLU A 4 7.66 4.81 -6.32
CA GLU A 4 8.44 3.56 -6.28
C GLU A 4 7.98 2.69 -5.11
N PHE A 5 7.73 3.30 -3.94
CA PHE A 5 7.18 2.62 -2.78
C PHE A 5 5.86 1.92 -3.11
N LYS A 6 4.90 2.65 -3.71
CA LYS A 6 3.62 2.07 -4.14
C LYS A 6 3.79 0.89 -5.10
N ARG A 7 4.76 0.96 -6.01
CA ARG A 7 5.04 -0.14 -6.97
C ARG A 7 5.60 -1.37 -6.27
N VAL A 8 6.50 -1.19 -5.31
CA VAL A 8 7.08 -2.30 -4.52
C VAL A 8 6.00 -2.95 -3.66
N SER A 9 5.19 -2.15 -2.97
CA SER A 9 4.07 -2.65 -2.15
C SER A 9 3.08 -3.47 -2.99
N LEU A 10 2.71 -2.96 -4.17
CA LEU A 10 1.85 -3.67 -5.11
C LEU A 10 2.48 -4.97 -5.63
N ALA A 11 3.76 -4.93 -6.02
CA ALA A 11 4.49 -6.12 -6.46
C ALA A 11 4.56 -7.17 -5.35
N TYR A 12 4.76 -6.75 -4.10
CA TYR A 12 4.76 -7.65 -2.94
C TYR A 12 3.41 -8.38 -2.81
N ARG A 13 2.28 -7.68 -2.93
CA ARG A 13 0.94 -8.32 -2.88
C ARG A 13 0.77 -9.38 -3.96
N ILE A 14 1.13 -9.02 -5.20
CA ILE A 14 0.97 -9.91 -6.35
C ILE A 14 1.80 -11.18 -6.18
N VAL A 15 3.00 -11.08 -5.62
CA VAL A 15 3.90 -12.24 -5.47
C VAL A 15 3.59 -13.06 -4.22
N LYS A 16 3.10 -12.44 -3.14
CA LYS A 16 2.68 -13.11 -1.90
C LYS A 16 1.42 -13.96 -2.12
N ASP A 17 0.44 -13.42 -2.84
CA ASP A 17 -0.79 -14.14 -3.15
C ASP A 17 -0.59 -15.12 -4.31
N GLU A 18 -0.82 -16.41 -4.05
CA GLU A 18 -0.57 -17.47 -5.04
C GLU A 18 -1.48 -17.35 -6.28
N GLU A 19 -2.72 -16.90 -6.10
CA GLU A 19 -3.68 -16.74 -7.21
C GLU A 19 -3.30 -15.55 -8.08
N LEU A 20 -3.00 -14.40 -7.48
CA LEU A 20 -2.57 -13.21 -8.22
C LEU A 20 -1.26 -13.45 -8.96
N ARG A 21 -0.31 -14.14 -8.32
CA ARG A 21 0.95 -14.55 -8.96
C ARG A 21 0.67 -15.44 -10.16
N ARG A 22 -0.20 -16.45 -10.00
CA ARG A 22 -0.58 -17.36 -11.09
C ARG A 22 -1.23 -16.61 -12.26
N ILE A 23 -2.12 -15.66 -11.99
CA ILE A 23 -2.76 -14.85 -13.04
C ILE A 23 -1.72 -13.98 -13.75
N TYR A 24 -0.84 -13.34 -12.98
CA TYR A 24 0.24 -12.52 -13.53
C TYR A 24 1.19 -13.36 -14.41
N ASP A 25 1.59 -14.55 -13.96
CA ASP A 25 2.48 -15.44 -14.70
C ASP A 25 1.82 -15.98 -15.99
N ALA A 26 0.52 -16.25 -15.96
CA ALA A 26 -0.21 -16.81 -17.10
C ALA A 26 -0.64 -15.76 -18.14
N CYS A 27 -1.09 -14.59 -17.68
CA CYS A 27 -1.79 -13.60 -18.52
C CYS A 27 -1.08 -12.23 -18.53
N GLY A 28 -0.02 -12.05 -17.75
CA GLY A 28 0.70 -10.79 -17.61
C GLY A 28 -0.09 -9.71 -16.88
N TRP A 29 0.45 -8.49 -16.92
CA TRP A 29 -0.13 -7.32 -16.24
C TRP A 29 -1.57 -7.01 -16.68
N THR A 30 -1.85 -7.08 -17.99
CA THR A 30 -3.19 -6.78 -18.52
C THR A 30 -4.24 -7.77 -18.05
N GLY A 31 -3.88 -9.05 -17.94
CA GLY A 31 -4.78 -10.08 -17.41
C GLY A 31 -5.08 -9.87 -15.93
N LEU A 32 -4.07 -9.49 -15.16
CA LEU A 32 -4.22 -9.16 -13.74
C LEU A 32 -5.13 -7.94 -13.53
N VAL A 33 -4.95 -6.87 -14.31
CA VAL A 33 -5.85 -5.69 -14.23
C VAL A 33 -7.29 -6.08 -14.54
N GLN A 34 -7.50 -6.95 -15.51
CA GLN A 34 -8.85 -7.42 -15.85
C GLN A 34 -9.44 -8.32 -14.77
N SER A 35 -8.68 -9.25 -14.19
CA SER A 35 -9.19 -10.11 -13.11
C SER A 35 -9.60 -9.30 -11.89
N GLU A 36 -8.79 -8.32 -11.50
CA GLU A 36 -9.03 -7.48 -10.33
C GLU A 36 -10.26 -6.57 -10.50
N SER A 37 -10.64 -6.23 -11.73
CA SER A 37 -11.87 -5.44 -11.97
C SER A 37 -13.16 -6.14 -11.54
N TYR A 38 -13.12 -7.46 -11.33
CA TYR A 38 -14.23 -8.26 -10.82
C TYR A 38 -14.00 -8.76 -9.39
N SER A 39 -12.85 -8.44 -8.78
CA SER A 39 -12.51 -8.83 -7.42
C SER A 39 -13.17 -7.90 -6.41
N GLU A 40 -13.76 -8.46 -5.36
CA GLU A 40 -14.29 -7.68 -4.24
C GLU A 40 -13.15 -7.00 -3.44
N ASN A 41 -11.97 -7.62 -3.42
CA ASN A 41 -10.79 -7.11 -2.74
C ASN A 41 -9.70 -6.76 -3.75
N ASN A 42 -9.84 -5.60 -4.38
CA ASN A 42 -8.95 -5.16 -5.45
C ASN A 42 -7.56 -4.72 -4.91
N VAL A 43 -6.50 -5.38 -5.34
CA VAL A 43 -5.13 -5.09 -4.88
C VAL A 43 -4.61 -3.71 -5.30
N PHE A 44 -5.18 -3.11 -6.34
CA PHE A 44 -4.82 -1.78 -6.82
C PHE A 44 -5.43 -0.64 -5.98
N GLU A 45 -6.48 -0.93 -5.21
CA GLU A 45 -7.19 0.06 -4.39
C GLU A 45 -6.70 0.10 -2.94
N GLN A 46 -5.96 -0.93 -2.51
CA GLN A 46 -5.48 -1.02 -1.14
C GLN A 46 -4.31 -0.07 -0.85
N ASP A 47 -4.31 0.57 0.32
CA ASP A 47 -3.26 1.52 0.72
C ASP A 47 -1.89 0.84 0.91
N ALA A 48 -0.84 1.54 0.45
CA ALA A 48 0.53 1.02 0.45
C ALA A 48 1.24 1.22 1.79
N PHE A 49 0.90 2.28 2.55
CA PHE A 49 1.50 2.52 3.87
C PHE A 49 0.94 1.56 4.90
N GLN A 50 -0.38 1.35 4.91
CA GLN A 50 -1.02 0.37 5.77
C GLN A 50 -0.46 -1.05 5.53
N GLN A 51 -0.16 -1.39 4.28
CA GLN A 51 0.47 -2.67 3.96
C GLN A 51 1.86 -2.82 4.59
N TYR A 52 2.65 -1.76 4.50
CA TYR A 52 3.98 -1.72 5.10
C TYR A 52 3.88 -1.86 6.62
N GLU A 53 2.96 -1.13 7.25
CA GLU A 53 2.74 -1.24 8.69
C GLU A 53 2.32 -2.65 9.10
N ARG A 54 1.39 -3.28 8.37
CA ARG A 54 0.94 -4.65 8.65
C ARG A 54 2.04 -5.70 8.53
N PHE A 55 2.93 -5.52 7.56
CA PHE A 55 4.07 -6.42 7.37
C PHE A 55 4.99 -6.39 8.60
N PHE A 56 5.35 -5.20 9.08
CA PHE A 56 6.25 -5.03 10.23
C PHE A 56 5.56 -5.19 11.60
N SER A 57 4.24 -5.01 11.69
CA SER A 57 3.48 -5.31 12.91
C SER A 57 3.39 -6.82 13.17
N GLY A 58 3.65 -7.64 12.15
CA GLY A 58 3.56 -9.08 12.24
C GLY A 58 2.12 -9.54 12.46
N GLU A 59 1.11 -8.82 11.97
CA GLU A 59 -0.29 -9.28 12.07
C GLU A 59 -0.49 -10.64 11.37
N ASP A 60 0.21 -10.84 10.28
CA ASP A 60 0.22 -12.06 9.47
C ASP A 60 1.37 -12.99 9.89
N ASP A 61 1.07 -14.28 10.07
CA ASP A 61 2.06 -15.24 10.58
C ASP A 61 3.20 -15.52 9.59
N ASP A 62 2.95 -15.47 8.29
CA ASP A 62 4.02 -15.65 7.29
C ASP A 62 4.97 -14.45 7.30
N ASP A 63 4.43 -13.24 7.47
CA ASP A 63 5.23 -12.03 7.65
C ASP A 63 6.08 -12.11 8.93
N LYS A 64 5.51 -12.60 10.05
CA LYS A 64 6.27 -12.85 11.29
C LYS A 64 7.42 -13.84 11.07
N GLN A 65 7.15 -14.96 10.41
CA GLN A 65 8.18 -15.97 10.16
C GLN A 65 9.28 -15.42 9.23
N TYR A 66 8.89 -14.67 8.21
CA TYR A 66 9.83 -14.01 7.33
C TYR A 66 10.73 -13.03 8.10
N LEU A 67 10.15 -12.17 8.94
CA LEU A 67 10.91 -11.23 9.76
C LEU A 67 11.79 -11.92 10.81
N LEU A 68 11.38 -13.06 11.34
CA LEU A 68 12.21 -13.84 12.27
C LEU A 68 13.47 -14.39 11.59
N ILE A 69 13.38 -14.77 10.31
CA ILE A 69 14.49 -15.39 9.55
C ILE A 69 15.35 -14.36 8.83
N HIS A 70 14.73 -13.30 8.31
CA HIS A 70 15.34 -12.32 7.41
C HIS A 70 15.33 -10.88 7.93
N GLY A 71 14.66 -10.63 9.06
CA GLY A 71 14.63 -9.33 9.69
C GLY A 71 16.02 -8.90 10.15
N PRO A 72 16.18 -7.63 10.54
CA PRO A 72 17.42 -7.19 11.17
C PRO A 72 17.70 -8.12 12.35
N GLU A 73 18.92 -8.65 12.44
CA GLU A 73 19.37 -9.29 13.68
C GLU A 73 19.09 -8.28 14.79
N ALA A 74 18.42 -8.71 15.87
CA ALA A 74 18.23 -7.87 17.03
C ALA A 74 19.62 -7.42 17.46
N SER A 75 20.01 -6.20 17.09
CA SER A 75 21.16 -5.54 17.67
C SER A 75 20.80 -5.48 19.14
N ASP A 76 21.62 -6.07 20.01
CA ASP A 76 21.53 -5.92 21.47
C ASP A 76 21.84 -4.44 21.85
N GLU A 77 21.18 -3.49 21.19
CA GLU A 77 21.19 -2.08 21.51
C GLU A 77 20.10 -1.89 22.55
N GLU A 78 20.57 -1.64 23.78
CA GLU A 78 19.78 -1.37 24.98
C GLU A 78 18.56 -0.49 24.65
N GLU A 79 17.40 -0.90 25.18
CA GLU A 79 16.11 -0.19 25.11
C GLU A 79 16.31 1.33 25.22
N ALA A 80 16.19 2.03 24.09
CA ALA A 80 16.03 3.47 24.12
C ALA A 80 14.65 3.74 24.73
N GLU A 81 14.64 4.26 25.96
CA GLU A 81 13.43 4.65 26.69
C GLU A 81 12.50 5.47 25.78
N GLU A 82 11.26 5.00 25.60
CA GLU A 82 10.21 5.69 24.86
C GLU A 82 9.85 7.01 25.57
N GLU A 83 10.27 8.13 25.01
CA GLU A 83 9.79 9.47 25.40
C GLU A 83 8.35 9.65 24.87
N GLU A 84 7.37 9.44 25.75
CA GLU A 84 5.97 9.81 25.52
C GLU A 84 5.79 11.35 25.47
N GLY A 85 5.67 11.88 24.25
CA GLY A 85 4.67 12.88 23.87
C GLY A 85 4.91 14.36 24.21
N LYS A 86 4.97 15.23 23.19
CA LYS A 86 3.88 16.19 22.85
C LYS A 86 4.18 17.13 21.69
N GLU A 87 3.13 17.35 20.90
CA GLU A 87 2.78 18.54 20.09
C GLU A 87 3.64 18.90 18.86
N ALA A 88 3.16 18.47 17.69
CA ALA A 88 3.37 19.22 16.45
C ALA A 88 2.43 20.43 16.44
N PRO A 89 2.91 21.68 16.30
CA PRO A 89 2.05 22.83 16.13
C PRO A 89 1.39 22.80 14.76
N ALA A 90 0.09 23.09 14.75
CA ALA A 90 -0.71 23.29 13.55
C ALA A 90 -0.22 24.54 12.78
N GLU A 91 0.20 24.36 11.54
CA GLU A 91 0.30 25.47 10.58
C GLU A 91 -0.54 25.19 9.32
N GLY A 92 -1.70 25.85 9.28
CA GLY A 92 -2.13 26.62 8.11
C GLY A 92 -2.56 25.86 6.85
N ALA A 93 -3.74 25.23 6.87
CA ALA A 93 -4.52 25.05 5.66
C ALA A 93 -5.61 26.13 5.59
N ALA A 94 -5.32 27.21 4.84
CA ALA A 94 -6.35 28.08 4.32
C ALA A 94 -7.15 27.28 3.27
N LEU A 95 -8.40 26.97 3.58
CA LEU A 95 -9.38 26.48 2.63
C LEU A 95 -10.04 27.71 2.01
N ASP A 96 -9.64 28.07 0.80
CA ASP A 96 -10.51 28.85 -0.08
C ASP A 96 -11.42 27.85 -0.81
N GLU A 97 -12.72 28.06 -0.61
CA GLU A 97 -13.83 27.33 -1.21
C GLU A 97 -14.02 27.74 -2.69
N ASP A 98 -14.67 26.84 -3.42
CA ASP A 98 -15.31 27.03 -4.74
C ASP A 98 -14.42 27.02 -6.00
N GLU A 99 -14.60 26.02 -6.88
CA GLU A 99 -15.35 26.23 -8.13
C GLU A 99 -15.70 24.90 -8.83
N GLU A 100 -17.00 24.74 -9.04
CA GLU A 100 -17.75 23.77 -9.83
C GLU A 100 -17.21 23.59 -11.26
N ILE A 101 -16.97 22.35 -11.71
CA ILE A 101 -16.90 22.05 -13.16
C ILE A 101 -17.99 21.04 -13.51
N ALA A 102 -19.09 21.60 -13.98
CA ALA A 102 -20.19 20.91 -14.63
C ALA A 102 -19.77 20.25 -15.96
N ALA A 103 -20.42 19.14 -16.24
CA ALA A 103 -20.27 18.30 -17.43
C ALA A 103 -20.66 18.99 -18.74
N ALA A 104 -19.99 18.62 -19.83
CA ALA A 104 -20.61 18.56 -21.16
C ALA A 104 -19.91 17.52 -22.04
N ALA A 105 -20.65 16.45 -22.33
CA ALA A 105 -20.37 15.50 -23.40
C ALA A 105 -20.53 16.19 -24.77
N ALA A 106 -19.61 15.92 -25.70
CA ALA A 106 -19.73 16.30 -27.09
C ALA A 106 -19.77 15.02 -27.94
N GLU A 107 -20.96 14.64 -28.40
CA GLU A 107 -21.15 13.75 -29.54
C GLU A 107 -22.25 14.33 -30.46
N ALA A 108 -21.99 14.21 -31.76
CA ALA A 108 -22.90 14.22 -32.91
C ALA A 108 -23.49 15.57 -33.39
N ALA A 109 -22.88 16.09 -34.46
CA ALA A 109 -23.57 16.53 -35.66
C ALA A 109 -22.70 16.27 -36.91
#